data_AF-A0A7X2T212-F1
#
_entry.id   AF-A0A7X2T212-F1
#
_cell.length_a   1.000
_cell.length_b   1.000
_cell.length_c   1.000
_cell.angle_alpha   90.00
_cell.angle_beta   90.00
_cell.angle_gamma   90.00
#
_symmetry.space_group_name_H-M   'P 1'
#
loop_
_entity.id
_entity.type
_entity.pdbx_description
1 polymer ?
#
loop_
_entity_poly.entity_id
_entity_poly.type
_entity_poly.pdbx_seq_one_letter_code
_entity_poly.pdbx_strand_id
1 'polypeptide(L)'
;MINPLKLPFRDMQNNAQKAGAVAAVVYHPYQDSYMHMASDSTLKIPALFIGKTDGEALLHAKNPTIEFGHRVAATPNPNAEKMSDYTSWGPTPSLDFAPEVTAPGGNIYSTANNNGYQNMSGTSMAAPHTTGAAALVVQASKDKKLGLSGKDLVRYAKNSLINTTKIMYDKEKTNGKLPYSPRRQGSGLIQVEDAIKNNVLALANDGQATVSLKEIGQNTTFDITLNNYGDKAETYELQNPGEVLTSYVPKSIIDIGMSYDKILKGANLKFNEKEVTVPAKGSKKVTVTLNIDDNAEKENYAEGYIKFKNKGEDPSLVVPFMSYYGSWSKEKIVVQWFGKRKVTIMLSHHMPQ
;
A
#
# COMPACT_ATOMS: atom_id res chain seq x y z
N MET A 1 33.10 11.11 -5.09
CA MET A 1 31.75 10.54 -4.88
C MET A 1 31.86 9.27 -4.08
N ILE A 2 30.88 8.98 -3.22
CA ILE A 2 30.92 7.81 -2.30
C ILE A 2 29.76 6.88 -2.67
N ASN A 3 30.05 5.59 -2.85
CA ASN A 3 29.06 4.55 -3.17
C ASN A 3 28.31 4.11 -1.88
N PRO A 4 26.97 4.19 -1.82
CA PRO A 4 26.21 3.97 -0.60
C PRO A 4 26.10 2.51 -0.13
N LEU A 5 26.65 1.55 -0.86
CA LEU A 5 26.58 0.12 -0.49
C LEU A 5 27.60 -0.30 0.60
N LYS A 6 28.48 0.60 1.03
CA LYS A 6 29.58 0.27 1.95
C LYS A 6 29.53 0.98 3.29
N LEU A 7 28.80 2.09 3.40
CA LEU A 7 28.76 2.94 4.60
C LEU A 7 27.39 3.62 4.74
N PRO A 8 26.86 3.79 5.96
CA PRO A 8 25.72 4.68 6.23
C PRO A 8 25.96 6.10 5.69
N PHE A 9 24.92 6.79 5.21
CA PHE A 9 25.03 8.15 4.64
C PHE A 9 25.76 9.14 5.55
N ARG A 10 25.49 9.06 6.86
CA ARG A 10 26.17 9.85 7.88
C ARG A 10 27.69 9.66 7.86
N ASP A 11 28.15 8.42 7.76
CA ASP A 11 29.57 8.10 7.76
C ASP A 11 30.23 8.54 6.45
N MET A 12 29.50 8.45 5.33
CA MET A 12 29.94 8.99 4.04
C MET A 12 30.18 10.50 4.13
N GLN A 13 29.23 11.25 4.69
CA GLN A 13 29.33 12.70 4.87
C GLN A 13 30.44 13.08 5.86
N ASN A 14 30.56 12.35 6.97
CA ASN A 14 31.62 12.56 7.97
C ASN A 14 33.02 12.33 7.37
N ASN A 15 33.18 11.29 6.55
CA ASN A 15 34.45 11.01 5.88
C ASN A 15 34.81 12.09 4.86
N ALA A 16 33.84 12.56 4.08
CA ALA A 16 34.05 13.69 3.16
C ALA A 16 34.47 14.96 3.91
N GLN A 17 33.80 15.26 5.03
CA GLN A 17 34.14 16.40 5.90
C GLN A 17 35.56 16.28 6.46
N LYS A 18 35.95 15.12 6.99
CA LYS A 18 37.31 14.87 7.50
C LYS A 18 38.38 14.99 6.43
N ALA A 19 38.04 14.70 5.17
CA ALA A 19 38.93 14.86 4.02
C ALA A 19 39.00 16.32 3.51
N GLY A 20 38.32 17.27 4.16
CA GLY A 20 38.33 18.69 3.77
C GLY A 20 37.41 19.03 2.59
N ALA A 21 36.46 18.16 2.24
CA ALA A 21 35.47 18.48 1.20
C ALA A 21 34.56 19.64 1.64
N VAL A 22 34.18 20.51 0.71
CA VAL A 22 33.24 21.61 0.96
C VAL A 22 31.78 21.20 0.85
N ALA A 23 31.50 20.06 0.22
CA ALA A 23 30.17 19.46 0.07
C ALA A 23 30.29 17.96 -0.23
N ALA A 24 29.22 17.20 -0.01
CA ALA A 24 29.13 15.78 -0.37
C ALA A 24 28.01 15.53 -1.40
N VAL A 25 28.35 14.83 -2.48
CA VAL A 25 27.38 14.32 -3.48
C VAL A 25 27.33 12.81 -3.38
N VAL A 26 26.14 12.30 -3.05
CA VAL A 26 25.84 10.87 -3.00
C VAL A 26 24.85 10.56 -4.12
N TYR A 27 25.04 9.45 -4.83
CA TYR A 27 24.14 9.05 -5.90
C TYR A 27 23.59 7.64 -5.65
N HIS A 28 22.41 7.37 -6.18
CA HIS A 28 21.81 6.06 -6.09
C HIS A 28 22.55 5.04 -6.97
N PRO A 29 22.92 3.85 -6.47
CA PRO A 29 23.74 2.90 -7.23
C PRO A 29 22.95 2.10 -8.28
N TYR A 30 21.62 2.23 -8.34
CA TYR A 30 20.75 1.28 -9.05
C TYR A 30 19.64 1.93 -9.87
N GLN A 31 19.04 3.03 -9.39
CA GLN A 31 17.88 3.65 -10.03
C GLN A 31 17.91 5.16 -9.88
N ASP A 32 17.23 5.87 -10.75
CA ASP A 32 16.98 7.30 -10.58
C ASP A 32 15.89 7.48 -9.54
N SER A 33 16.25 7.49 -8.26
CA SER A 33 15.34 7.79 -7.16
C SER A 33 16.05 8.54 -6.06
N TYR A 34 15.31 9.28 -5.24
CA TYR A 34 15.86 10.09 -4.17
C TYR A 34 15.72 9.38 -2.83
N MET A 35 16.77 9.44 -2.03
CA MET A 35 16.76 8.96 -0.64
C MET A 35 17.02 10.12 0.31
N HIS A 36 16.27 10.15 1.41
CA HIS A 36 16.56 11.05 2.53
C HIS A 36 17.85 10.58 3.21
N MET A 37 18.82 11.48 3.30
CA MET A 37 20.06 11.22 4.01
C MET A 37 19.90 11.69 5.45
N ALA A 38 20.05 10.76 6.40
CA ALA A 38 20.13 11.11 7.81
C ALA A 38 21.32 12.05 8.06
N SER A 39 21.08 13.12 8.80
CA SER A 39 22.08 14.11 9.20
C SER A 39 21.97 14.39 10.70
N ASP A 40 23.01 14.95 11.28
CA ASP A 40 23.03 15.40 12.67
C ASP A 40 23.86 16.68 12.84
N SER A 41 23.83 17.27 14.03
CA SER A 41 24.49 18.55 14.33
C SER A 41 26.02 18.55 14.17
N THR A 42 26.67 17.39 14.09
CA THR A 42 28.13 17.23 13.90
C THR A 42 28.56 17.31 12.44
N LEU A 43 27.63 17.15 11.50
CA LEU A 43 27.86 17.27 10.06
C LEU A 43 27.65 18.75 9.65
N LYS A 44 28.72 19.39 9.19
CA LYS A 44 28.77 20.82 8.86
C LYS A 44 28.78 21.11 7.36
N ILE A 45 29.21 20.16 6.55
CA ILE A 45 29.21 20.31 5.09
C ILE A 45 27.82 19.99 4.53
N PRO A 46 27.31 20.72 3.53
CA PRO A 46 26.08 20.34 2.84
C PRO A 46 26.25 18.99 2.13
N ALA A 47 25.17 18.22 2.07
CA ALA A 47 25.15 16.95 1.37
C ALA A 47 23.88 16.82 0.53
N LEU A 48 24.03 16.29 -0.69
CA LEU A 48 22.93 16.07 -1.61
C LEU A 48 22.91 14.64 -2.14
N PHE A 49 21.69 14.18 -2.43
CA PHE A 49 21.44 12.88 -3.02
C PHE A 49 20.87 13.05 -4.44
N ILE A 50 21.46 12.36 -5.43
CA ILE A 50 21.05 12.41 -6.84
C ILE A 50 20.75 11.00 -7.40
N GLY A 51 20.07 10.97 -8.55
CA GLY A 51 19.79 9.74 -9.28
C GLY A 51 21.06 9.06 -9.81
N LYS A 52 20.92 7.80 -10.23
CA LYS A 52 22.01 7.01 -10.82
C LYS A 52 22.57 7.70 -12.07
N THR A 53 21.70 8.14 -12.97
CA THR A 53 22.06 8.72 -14.27
C THR A 53 22.92 9.98 -14.09
N ASP A 54 22.49 10.90 -13.23
CA ASP A 54 23.26 12.12 -12.94
C ASP A 54 24.58 11.80 -12.20
N GLY A 55 24.56 10.85 -11.28
CA GLY A 55 25.77 10.40 -10.57
C GLY A 55 26.82 9.80 -11.50
N GLU A 56 26.40 8.95 -12.42
CA GLU A 56 27.28 8.37 -13.44
C GLU A 56 27.78 9.43 -14.42
N ALA A 57 26.95 10.38 -14.82
CA ALA A 57 27.38 11.50 -15.67
C ALA A 57 28.46 12.34 -14.97
N LEU A 58 28.29 12.66 -13.69
CA LEU A 58 29.28 13.40 -12.90
C LEU A 58 30.58 12.61 -12.68
N LEU A 59 30.52 11.27 -12.61
CA LEU A 59 31.71 10.42 -12.42
C LEU A 59 32.62 10.43 -13.65
N HIS A 60 32.03 10.50 -14.84
CA HIS A 60 32.75 10.46 -16.12
C HIS A 60 33.07 11.86 -16.67
N ALA A 61 32.50 12.92 -16.08
CA ALA A 61 32.76 14.28 -16.50
C ALA A 61 34.21 14.71 -16.20
N LYS A 62 34.84 15.40 -17.15
CA LYS A 62 36.14 16.05 -16.95
C LYS A 62 35.91 17.40 -16.27
N ASN A 63 36.28 17.51 -14.99
CA ASN A 63 36.08 18.70 -14.15
C ASN A 63 34.60 19.13 -14.02
N PRO A 64 33.72 18.27 -13.46
CA PRO A 64 32.33 18.64 -13.28
C PRO A 64 32.20 19.85 -12.36
N THR A 65 31.32 20.77 -12.74
CA THR A 65 30.86 21.87 -11.87
C THR A 65 29.39 21.66 -11.56
N ILE A 66 28.98 21.99 -10.33
CA ILE A 66 27.59 21.91 -9.89
C ILE A 66 27.22 23.30 -9.38
N GLU A 67 26.14 23.85 -9.91
CA GLU A 67 25.58 25.13 -9.49
C GLU A 67 24.20 24.90 -8.86
N PHE A 68 23.95 25.56 -7.72
CA PHE A 68 22.65 25.52 -7.05
C PHE A 68 21.91 26.83 -7.32
N GLY A 69 20.88 26.76 -8.15
CA GLY A 69 19.95 27.88 -8.32
C GLY A 69 19.01 28.02 -7.11
N HIS A 70 18.45 29.21 -6.90
CA HIS A 70 17.46 29.50 -5.86
C HIS A 70 16.03 29.04 -6.22
N ARG A 71 15.88 28.07 -7.13
CA ARG A 71 14.57 27.71 -7.70
C ARG A 71 14.17 26.31 -7.25
N VAL A 72 12.96 26.19 -6.70
CA VAL A 72 12.28 24.91 -6.57
C VAL A 72 11.80 24.49 -7.96
N ALA A 73 12.20 23.31 -8.41
CA ALA A 73 11.76 22.74 -9.67
C ALA A 73 10.84 21.55 -9.40
N ALA A 74 9.73 21.48 -10.14
CA ALA A 74 8.91 20.27 -10.18
C ALA A 74 9.56 19.30 -11.18
N THR A 75 9.81 18.07 -10.74
CA THR A 75 10.30 16.99 -11.60
C THR A 75 9.37 15.79 -11.49
N PRO A 76 9.13 15.04 -12.58
CA PRO A 76 8.39 13.78 -12.51
C PRO A 76 9.00 12.86 -11.47
N ASN A 77 8.17 12.32 -10.57
CA ASN A 77 8.63 11.32 -9.62
C ASN A 77 8.73 9.96 -10.35
N PRO A 78 9.91 9.35 -10.47
CA PRO A 78 10.08 8.05 -11.13
C PRO A 78 9.35 6.90 -10.41
N ASN A 79 8.94 7.13 -9.15
CA ASN A 79 8.12 6.23 -8.35
C ASN A 79 6.63 6.63 -8.31
N ALA A 80 6.18 7.53 -9.19
CA ALA A 80 4.78 7.90 -9.30
C ALA A 80 3.89 6.67 -9.61
N GLU A 81 2.70 6.65 -9.03
CA GLU A 81 1.74 5.53 -9.14
C GLU A 81 2.27 4.16 -8.69
N LYS A 82 3.34 4.13 -7.89
CA LYS A 82 3.84 2.91 -7.26
C LYS A 82 3.53 2.90 -5.77
N MET A 83 3.30 1.71 -5.22
CA MET A 83 3.22 1.55 -3.77
C MET A 83 4.61 1.75 -3.16
N SER A 84 4.69 2.50 -2.07
CA SER A 84 5.96 2.70 -1.36
C SER A 84 6.48 1.40 -0.76
N ASP A 85 7.80 1.19 -0.76
CA ASP A 85 8.43 -0.04 -0.23
C ASP A 85 8.37 -0.13 1.30
N TYR A 86 8.27 1.02 1.98
CA TYR A 86 8.17 1.11 3.44
C TYR A 86 6.74 1.02 3.98
N THR A 87 5.72 0.90 3.11
CA THR A 87 4.33 0.80 3.58
C THR A 87 4.14 -0.48 4.37
N SER A 88 3.48 -0.39 5.53
CA SER A 88 3.08 -1.59 6.27
C SER A 88 2.02 -2.36 5.49
N TRP A 89 2.07 -3.68 5.61
CA TRP A 89 1.08 -4.57 5.04
C TRP A 89 0.21 -5.15 6.15
N GLY A 90 -1.02 -5.46 5.80
CA GLY A 90 -1.86 -6.32 6.60
C GLY A 90 -1.58 -7.82 6.41
N PRO A 91 -2.45 -8.65 6.98
CA PRO A 91 -3.61 -8.24 7.77
C PRO A 91 -3.22 -7.74 9.17
N THR A 92 -4.21 -7.29 9.94
CA THR A 92 -4.04 -7.27 11.41
C THR A 92 -3.87 -8.70 11.95
N PRO A 93 -3.37 -8.90 13.18
CA PRO A 93 -3.23 -10.24 13.77
C PRO A 93 -4.52 -11.07 13.82
N SER A 94 -5.68 -10.41 13.85
CA SER A 94 -7.01 -11.01 13.85
C SER A 94 -7.57 -11.27 12.44
N LEU A 95 -6.76 -11.17 11.39
CA LEU A 95 -7.17 -11.26 9.99
C LEU A 95 -8.22 -10.20 9.60
N ASP A 96 -8.24 -9.04 10.26
CA ASP A 96 -9.01 -7.87 9.79
C ASP A 96 -8.21 -7.07 8.76
N PHE A 97 -8.94 -6.39 7.88
CA PHE A 97 -8.38 -5.53 6.86
C PHE A 97 -7.54 -4.39 7.46
N ALA A 98 -6.29 -4.29 7.00
CA ALA A 98 -5.44 -3.11 7.13
C ALA A 98 -4.40 -3.14 5.99
N PRO A 99 -4.04 -2.01 5.37
CA PRO A 99 -4.80 -0.75 5.38
C PRO A 99 -6.15 -0.89 4.65
N GLU A 100 -7.06 0.07 4.82
CA GLU A 100 -8.36 0.08 4.11
C GLU A 100 -8.31 0.85 2.78
N VAL A 101 -7.42 1.85 2.65
CA VAL A 101 -7.22 2.68 1.46
C VAL A 101 -5.76 3.11 1.34
N THR A 102 -5.38 3.60 0.15
CA THR A 102 -4.09 4.22 -0.14
C THR A 102 -4.27 5.69 -0.53
N ALA A 103 -3.32 6.53 -0.14
CA ALA A 103 -3.24 7.93 -0.54
C ALA A 103 -1.78 8.34 -0.80
N PRO A 104 -1.52 9.47 -1.49
CA PRO A 104 -0.17 9.97 -1.71
C PRO A 104 0.58 10.20 -0.38
N GLY A 105 1.70 9.51 -0.21
CA GLY A 105 2.55 9.62 0.98
C GLY A 105 4.05 9.73 0.69
N GLY A 106 4.48 9.56 -0.57
CA GLY A 106 5.89 9.64 -0.96
C GLY A 106 6.23 11.00 -1.58
N ASN A 107 7.32 11.62 -1.11
CA ASN A 107 7.83 12.91 -1.58
C ASN A 107 6.76 14.02 -1.59
N ILE A 108 6.03 14.16 -0.48
CA ILE A 108 5.01 15.17 -0.29
C ILE A 108 5.66 16.48 0.15
N TYR A 109 5.53 17.51 -0.69
CA TYR A 109 5.94 18.88 -0.38
C TYR A 109 4.89 19.54 0.51
N SER A 110 5.27 19.94 1.72
CA SER A 110 4.36 20.57 2.67
C SER A 110 5.07 21.55 3.60
N THR A 111 4.30 22.23 4.44
CA THR A 111 4.78 23.24 5.40
C THR A 111 5.74 22.66 6.43
N ALA A 112 6.76 23.43 6.77
CA ALA A 112 7.74 23.15 7.82
C ALA A 112 7.86 24.34 8.78
N ASN A 113 8.64 24.18 9.85
CA ASN A 113 8.93 25.26 10.79
C ASN A 113 9.59 26.48 10.10
N ASN A 114 9.52 27.63 10.76
CA ASN A 114 10.18 28.87 10.33
C ASN A 114 9.74 29.36 8.94
N ASN A 115 8.43 29.27 8.65
CA ASN A 115 7.86 29.62 7.35
C ASN A 115 8.50 28.85 6.17
N GLY A 116 8.98 27.64 6.46
CA GLY A 116 9.66 26.78 5.51
C GLY A 116 8.72 25.80 4.85
N TYR A 117 9.27 25.08 3.88
CA TYR A 117 8.64 23.94 3.24
C TYR A 117 9.66 22.82 3.08
N GLN A 118 9.18 21.58 3.10
CA GLN A 118 10.04 20.41 2.93
C GLN A 118 9.29 19.26 2.25
N ASN A 119 10.06 18.35 1.66
CA ASN A 119 9.56 17.09 1.15
C ASN A 119 9.68 16.01 2.22
N MET A 120 8.58 15.35 2.56
CA MET A 120 8.57 14.20 3.46
C MET A 120 7.93 12.99 2.81
N SER A 121 8.35 11.80 3.25
CA SER A 121 7.83 10.52 2.79
C SER A 121 7.36 9.71 4.00
N GLY A 122 6.18 9.11 3.90
CA GLY A 122 5.62 8.25 4.95
C GLY A 122 4.11 8.09 4.86
N THR A 123 3.60 7.04 5.49
CA THR A 123 2.15 6.89 5.72
C THR A 123 1.60 8.02 6.58
N SER A 124 2.43 8.66 7.41
CA SER A 124 2.12 9.90 8.12
C SER A 124 1.74 11.06 7.19
N MET A 125 2.17 11.06 5.92
CA MET A 125 1.78 12.06 4.92
C MET A 125 0.57 11.60 4.09
N ALA A 126 0.35 10.29 3.97
CA ALA A 126 -0.89 9.74 3.38
C ALA A 126 -2.11 9.98 4.30
N ALA A 127 -1.95 9.84 5.61
CA ALA A 127 -3.03 10.04 6.59
C ALA A 127 -3.73 11.42 6.50
N PRO A 128 -3.02 12.57 6.42
CA PRO A 128 -3.67 13.87 6.27
C PRO A 128 -4.36 14.04 4.92
N HIS A 129 -3.86 13.42 3.83
CA HIS A 129 -4.59 13.40 2.55
C HIS A 129 -5.95 12.69 2.69
N THR A 130 -5.95 11.49 3.30
CA THR A 130 -7.19 10.75 3.58
C THR A 130 -8.13 11.54 4.50
N THR A 131 -7.59 12.23 5.50
CA THR A 131 -8.38 13.05 6.43
C THR A 131 -9.06 14.21 5.72
N GLY A 132 -8.33 14.93 4.85
CA GLY A 132 -8.90 16.00 4.03
C GLY A 132 -9.98 15.47 3.07
N ALA A 133 -9.74 14.34 2.43
CA ALA A 133 -10.74 13.68 1.58
C ALA A 133 -12.02 13.32 2.36
N ALA A 134 -11.89 12.75 3.56
CA ALA A 134 -13.03 12.40 4.40
C ALA A 134 -13.84 13.64 4.81
N ALA A 135 -13.16 14.74 5.15
CA ALA A 135 -13.83 16.00 5.47
C ALA A 135 -14.66 16.54 4.29
N LEU A 136 -14.13 16.46 3.06
CA LEU A 136 -14.85 16.86 1.85
C LEU A 136 -16.09 15.99 1.59
N VAL A 137 -15.98 14.67 1.78
CA VAL A 137 -17.12 13.77 1.63
C VAL A 137 -18.19 14.04 2.70
N VAL A 138 -17.79 14.33 3.94
CA VAL A 138 -18.72 14.75 5.00
C VAL A 138 -19.45 16.05 4.62
N GLN A 139 -18.72 17.04 4.10
CA GLN A 139 -19.33 18.29 3.64
C GLN A 139 -20.32 18.04 2.51
N ALA A 140 -19.90 17.34 1.45
CA ALA A 140 -20.75 17.04 0.32
C ALA A 140 -22.00 16.23 0.71
N SER A 141 -21.88 15.30 1.65
CA SER A 141 -23.02 14.51 2.14
C SER A 141 -24.08 15.37 2.84
N LYS A 142 -23.65 16.43 3.54
CA LYS A 142 -24.56 17.43 4.14
C LYS A 142 -25.20 18.31 3.06
N ASP A 143 -24.42 18.77 2.09
CA ASP A 143 -24.90 19.62 0.99
C ASP A 143 -25.92 18.88 0.12
N LYS A 144 -25.69 17.58 -0.14
CA LYS A 144 -26.63 16.67 -0.81
C LYS A 144 -27.86 16.31 0.03
N LYS A 145 -27.90 16.70 1.31
CA LYS A 145 -29.00 16.40 2.25
C LYS A 145 -29.38 14.91 2.29
N LEU A 146 -28.38 14.02 2.36
CA LEU A 146 -28.61 12.56 2.40
C LEU A 146 -29.36 12.06 3.65
N GLY A 147 -29.73 12.93 4.58
CA GLY A 147 -30.43 12.57 5.83
C GLY A 147 -29.52 11.89 6.87
N LEU A 148 -28.20 11.90 6.66
CA LEU A 148 -27.23 11.25 7.53
C LEU A 148 -26.71 12.20 8.61
N SER A 149 -26.52 11.68 9.82
CA SER A 149 -25.96 12.44 10.94
C SER A 149 -25.12 11.54 11.86
N GLY A 150 -24.35 12.17 12.75
CA GLY A 150 -23.55 11.46 13.75
C GLY A 150 -22.68 10.34 13.17
N LYS A 151 -22.82 9.14 13.74
CA LYS A 151 -22.05 7.95 13.36
C LYS A 151 -22.31 7.51 11.91
N ASP A 152 -23.53 7.66 11.42
CA ASP A 152 -23.90 7.19 10.09
C ASP A 152 -23.30 8.08 8.99
N LEU A 153 -23.21 9.38 9.24
CA LEU A 153 -22.49 10.31 8.36
C LEU A 153 -20.98 9.98 8.29
N VAL A 154 -20.36 9.68 9.43
CA VAL A 154 -18.94 9.30 9.50
C VAL A 154 -18.70 7.97 8.78
N ARG A 155 -19.56 6.97 9.00
CA ARG A 155 -19.50 5.67 8.31
C ARG A 155 -19.70 5.82 6.82
N TYR A 156 -20.65 6.65 6.39
CA TYR A 156 -20.88 6.93 4.99
C TYR A 156 -19.65 7.54 4.33
N ALA A 157 -19.05 8.56 4.96
CA ALA A 157 -17.86 9.20 4.41
C ALA A 157 -16.68 8.21 4.29
N LYS A 158 -16.44 7.40 5.34
CA LYS A 158 -15.43 6.35 5.33
C LYS A 158 -15.69 5.32 4.22
N ASN A 159 -16.88 4.72 4.18
CA ASN A 159 -17.19 3.65 3.24
C ASN A 159 -17.26 4.16 1.80
N SER A 160 -17.69 5.41 1.58
CA SER A 160 -17.65 6.03 0.25
C SER A 160 -16.21 6.13 -0.25
N LEU A 161 -15.27 6.62 0.58
CA LEU A 161 -13.86 6.67 0.23
C LEU A 161 -13.26 5.30 -0.10
N ILE A 162 -13.65 4.26 0.63
CA ILE A 162 -13.20 2.88 0.40
C ILE A 162 -13.81 2.33 -0.90
N ASN A 163 -15.11 2.53 -1.12
CA ASN A 163 -15.79 1.95 -2.27
C ASN A 163 -15.37 2.61 -3.59
N THR A 164 -14.96 3.88 -3.63
CA THR A 164 -14.68 4.58 -4.89
C THR A 164 -13.18 4.73 -5.19
N THR A 165 -12.35 3.84 -4.66
CA THR A 165 -10.91 3.86 -4.94
C THR A 165 -10.59 3.40 -6.37
N LYS A 166 -9.45 3.88 -6.87
CA LYS A 166 -8.80 3.33 -8.06
C LYS A 166 -7.86 2.19 -7.65
N ILE A 167 -8.16 0.97 -8.09
CA ILE A 167 -7.26 -0.18 -7.89
C ILE A 167 -5.93 0.08 -8.62
N MET A 168 -4.82 0.00 -7.89
CA MET A 168 -3.47 0.18 -8.43
C MET A 168 -2.88 -1.16 -8.85
N TYR A 169 -2.11 -1.15 -9.95
CA TYR A 169 -1.52 -2.35 -10.55
C TYR A 169 -0.01 -2.36 -10.40
N ASP A 170 0.56 -3.55 -10.13
CA ASP A 170 1.99 -3.70 -9.89
C ASP A 170 2.76 -3.66 -11.22
N LYS A 171 3.23 -2.45 -11.55
CA LYS A 171 4.02 -2.18 -12.76
C LYS A 171 5.42 -2.79 -12.72
N GLU A 172 5.94 -3.15 -11.54
CA GLU A 172 7.33 -3.60 -11.39
C GLU A 172 7.45 -5.12 -11.39
N LYS A 173 6.59 -5.82 -10.65
CA LYS A 173 6.67 -7.28 -10.54
C LYS A 173 5.80 -8.00 -11.55
N THR A 174 4.73 -7.36 -12.01
CA THR A 174 3.73 -8.01 -12.87
C THR A 174 3.54 -7.32 -14.22
N ASN A 175 4.36 -6.29 -14.52
CA ASN A 175 4.22 -5.43 -15.69
C ASN A 175 2.79 -4.85 -15.82
N GLY A 176 2.15 -4.55 -14.68
CA GLY A 176 0.81 -3.98 -14.62
C GLY A 176 -0.32 -4.99 -14.90
N LYS A 177 -0.05 -6.30 -14.92
CA LYS A 177 -1.07 -7.32 -15.19
C LYS A 177 -1.92 -7.65 -13.97
N LEU A 178 -1.35 -7.59 -12.77
CA LEU A 178 -2.05 -7.88 -11.53
C LEU A 178 -2.16 -6.63 -10.66
N PRO A 179 -3.28 -6.48 -9.91
CA PRO A 179 -3.36 -5.43 -8.91
C PRO A 179 -2.44 -5.74 -7.73
N TYR A 180 -2.01 -4.72 -6.99
CA TYR A 180 -1.39 -4.97 -5.69
C TYR A 180 -2.38 -5.65 -4.75
N SER A 181 -1.89 -6.48 -3.83
CA SER A 181 -2.69 -7.14 -2.82
C SER A 181 -3.54 -6.15 -2.02
N PRO A 182 -4.79 -6.51 -1.70
CA PRO A 182 -5.60 -5.76 -0.76
C PRO A 182 -4.92 -5.53 0.60
N ARG A 183 -4.02 -6.42 1.03
CA ARG A 183 -3.21 -6.24 2.25
C ARG A 183 -2.15 -5.16 2.12
N ARG A 184 -1.79 -4.75 0.90
CA ARG A 184 -0.84 -3.64 0.65
C ARG A 184 -1.56 -2.33 0.41
N GLN A 185 -2.56 -2.31 -0.48
CA GLN A 185 -3.19 -1.07 -0.94
C GLN A 185 -4.59 -0.81 -0.36
N GLY A 186 -5.15 -1.75 0.41
CA GLY A 186 -6.55 -1.73 0.80
C GLY A 186 -7.45 -1.85 -0.42
N SER A 187 -8.49 -1.03 -0.50
CA SER A 187 -9.35 -0.94 -1.70
C SER A 187 -8.66 -0.23 -2.88
N GLY A 188 -7.56 0.50 -2.63
CA GLY A 188 -6.79 1.21 -3.66
C GLY A 188 -6.62 2.70 -3.38
N LEU A 189 -6.26 3.46 -4.40
CA LEU A 189 -5.96 4.89 -4.32
C LEU A 189 -7.25 5.73 -4.24
N ILE A 190 -7.37 6.56 -3.20
CA ILE A 190 -8.53 7.46 -3.00
C ILE A 190 -8.81 8.31 -4.25
N GLN A 191 -10.06 8.34 -4.68
CA GLN A 191 -10.59 9.28 -5.68
C GLN A 191 -11.62 10.18 -5.01
N VAL A 192 -11.23 11.42 -4.67
CA VAL A 192 -12.07 12.33 -3.87
C VAL A 192 -13.33 12.74 -4.62
N GLU A 193 -13.21 13.01 -5.92
CA GLU A 193 -14.34 13.38 -6.77
C GLU A 193 -15.39 12.27 -6.82
N ASP A 194 -14.95 11.03 -7.04
CA ASP A 194 -15.84 9.87 -7.06
C ASP A 194 -16.48 9.66 -5.68
N ALA A 195 -15.72 9.76 -4.59
CA ALA A 195 -16.26 9.59 -3.23
C ALA A 195 -17.32 10.65 -2.87
N ILE A 196 -17.17 11.87 -3.40
CA ILE A 196 -18.15 12.96 -3.26
C ILE A 196 -19.39 12.68 -4.10
N LYS A 197 -19.23 12.22 -5.35
CA LYS A 197 -20.34 11.96 -6.29
C LYS A 197 -21.14 10.73 -5.89
N ASN A 198 -20.50 9.74 -5.27
CA ASN A 198 -21.12 8.48 -4.89
C ASN A 198 -22.38 8.66 -4.06
N ASN A 199 -23.37 7.82 -4.35
CA ASN A 199 -24.64 7.71 -3.63
C ASN A 199 -24.93 6.27 -3.21
N VAL A 200 -24.07 5.30 -3.55
CA VAL A 200 -24.29 3.87 -3.27
C VAL A 200 -23.11 3.31 -2.48
N LEU A 201 -23.39 2.66 -1.35
CA LEU A 201 -22.37 1.95 -0.58
C LEU A 201 -22.51 0.45 -0.79
N ALA A 202 -21.40 -0.23 -1.08
CA ALA A 202 -21.31 -1.68 -1.15
C ALA A 202 -20.65 -2.20 0.14
N LEU A 203 -21.45 -2.84 1.00
CA LEU A 203 -21.06 -3.19 2.37
C LEU A 203 -21.14 -4.69 2.64
N ALA A 204 -20.18 -5.21 3.38
CA ALA A 204 -20.27 -6.53 4.00
C ALA A 204 -21.29 -6.54 5.15
N ASN A 205 -21.55 -7.73 5.70
CA ASN A 205 -22.53 -7.94 6.78
C ASN A 205 -22.20 -7.19 8.08
N ASP A 206 -20.95 -6.83 8.30
CA ASP A 206 -20.49 -6.04 9.45
C ASP A 206 -20.62 -4.51 9.23
N GLY A 207 -21.13 -4.10 8.06
CA GLY A 207 -21.30 -2.70 7.67
C GLY A 207 -20.03 -2.03 7.14
N GLN A 208 -18.97 -2.79 6.87
CA GLN A 208 -17.71 -2.30 6.34
C GLN A 208 -17.67 -2.43 4.81
N ALA A 209 -16.98 -1.51 4.14
CA ALA A 209 -16.75 -1.56 2.70
C ALA A 209 -15.63 -2.54 2.27
N THR A 210 -15.17 -3.40 3.18
CA THR A 210 -14.11 -4.41 2.99
C THR A 210 -14.59 -5.76 3.53
N VAL A 211 -14.19 -6.88 2.92
CA VAL A 211 -14.62 -8.22 3.36
C VAL A 211 -13.48 -9.04 3.99
N SER A 212 -13.48 -9.18 5.32
CA SER A 212 -12.55 -10.06 6.03
C SER A 212 -13.19 -11.43 6.31
N LEU A 213 -12.90 -12.44 5.48
CA LEU A 213 -13.48 -13.79 5.61
C LEU A 213 -12.79 -14.68 6.63
N LYS A 214 -11.62 -14.25 7.15
CA LYS A 214 -10.81 -15.03 8.11
C LYS A 214 -10.33 -16.34 7.49
N GLU A 215 -10.27 -17.42 8.27
CA GLU A 215 -9.95 -18.76 7.80
C GLU A 215 -11.10 -19.33 6.96
N ILE A 216 -10.76 -19.91 5.81
CA ILE A 216 -11.75 -20.46 4.88
C ILE A 216 -11.36 -21.85 4.36
N GLY A 217 -12.38 -22.59 3.89
CA GLY A 217 -12.23 -23.82 3.10
C GLY A 217 -12.41 -23.58 1.60
N GLN A 218 -12.70 -24.65 0.85
CA GLN A 218 -12.82 -24.62 -0.61
C GLN A 218 -13.95 -23.72 -1.11
N ASN A 219 -15.12 -23.78 -0.48
CA ASN A 219 -16.33 -23.10 -0.93
C ASN A 219 -16.83 -22.15 0.14
N THR A 220 -16.53 -20.87 -0.01
CA THR A 220 -16.92 -19.83 0.95
C THR A 220 -17.84 -18.83 0.29
N THR A 221 -18.97 -18.57 0.93
CA THR A 221 -19.97 -17.62 0.43
C THR A 221 -20.08 -16.43 1.38
N PHE A 222 -20.21 -15.24 0.82
CA PHE A 222 -20.43 -14.00 1.57
C PHE A 222 -21.32 -13.04 0.78
N ASP A 223 -21.99 -12.17 1.52
CA ASP A 223 -22.91 -11.20 0.97
C ASP A 223 -22.30 -9.80 0.93
N ILE A 224 -22.64 -9.06 -0.13
CA ILE A 224 -22.41 -7.63 -0.26
C ILE A 224 -23.77 -6.97 -0.46
N THR A 225 -24.11 -6.03 0.41
CA THR A 225 -25.34 -5.25 0.31
C THR A 225 -25.01 -3.89 -0.29
N LEU A 226 -25.60 -3.59 -1.45
CA LEU A 226 -25.56 -2.27 -2.05
C LEU A 226 -26.73 -1.44 -1.50
N ASN A 227 -26.42 -0.32 -0.86
CA ASN A 227 -27.39 0.62 -0.29
C ASN A 227 -27.35 1.94 -1.06
N ASN A 228 -28.45 2.30 -1.71
CA ASN A 228 -28.57 3.50 -2.52
C ASN A 228 -29.23 4.63 -1.72
N TYR A 229 -28.49 5.71 -1.51
CA TYR A 229 -28.90 6.93 -0.83
C TYR A 229 -29.39 8.01 -1.80
N GLY A 230 -29.26 7.78 -3.11
CA GLY A 230 -29.72 8.67 -4.18
C GLY A 230 -31.21 8.55 -4.49
N ASP A 231 -31.67 9.44 -5.35
CA ASP A 231 -33.09 9.53 -5.78
C ASP A 231 -33.35 8.79 -7.11
N LYS A 232 -32.33 8.14 -7.68
CA LYS A 232 -32.40 7.36 -8.92
C LYS A 232 -31.90 5.94 -8.68
N ALA A 233 -32.44 4.99 -9.42
CA ALA A 233 -31.92 3.63 -9.40
C ALA A 233 -30.57 3.57 -10.11
N GLU A 234 -29.66 2.76 -9.58
CA GLU A 234 -28.30 2.60 -10.11
C GLU A 234 -28.06 1.15 -10.52
N THR A 235 -27.45 0.94 -11.68
CA THR A 235 -27.18 -0.40 -12.23
C THR A 235 -25.68 -0.65 -12.35
N TYR A 236 -25.25 -1.79 -11.83
CA TYR A 236 -23.85 -2.21 -11.79
C TYR A 236 -23.63 -3.56 -12.44
N GLU A 237 -22.63 -3.65 -13.30
CA GLU A 237 -22.06 -4.91 -13.80
C GLU A 237 -21.02 -5.43 -12.79
N LEU A 238 -21.08 -6.72 -12.43
CA LEU A 238 -20.16 -7.33 -11.47
C LEU A 238 -18.94 -7.91 -12.17
N GLN A 239 -17.76 -7.54 -11.68
CA GLN A 239 -16.46 -7.91 -12.24
C GLN A 239 -15.49 -8.37 -11.14
N ASN A 240 -14.56 -9.26 -11.50
CA ASN A 240 -13.43 -9.66 -10.65
C ASN A 240 -12.12 -9.17 -11.30
N PRO A 241 -11.70 -7.92 -11.05
CA PRO A 241 -10.46 -7.41 -11.64
C PRO A 241 -9.24 -8.07 -10.98
N GLY A 242 -8.51 -8.87 -11.76
CA GLY A 242 -7.21 -9.42 -11.36
C GLY A 242 -7.21 -10.86 -10.85
N GLU A 243 -8.32 -11.59 -10.97
CA GLU A 243 -8.49 -12.96 -10.45
C GLU A 243 -8.35 -13.04 -8.92
N VAL A 244 -8.37 -14.27 -8.36
CA VAL A 244 -8.07 -14.47 -6.94
C VAL A 244 -6.55 -14.52 -6.77
N LEU A 245 -6.04 -13.66 -5.91
CA LEU A 245 -4.63 -13.51 -5.62
C LEU A 245 -4.21 -14.28 -4.36
N THR A 246 -2.93 -14.56 -4.28
CA THR A 246 -2.21 -15.05 -3.10
C THR A 246 -0.83 -14.43 -3.06
N SER A 247 -0.08 -14.65 -1.98
CA SER A 247 1.29 -14.17 -1.87
C SER A 247 2.33 -15.24 -2.18
N TYR A 248 3.37 -14.81 -2.88
CA TYR A 248 4.66 -15.46 -2.79
C TYR A 248 5.44 -14.87 -1.61
N VAL A 249 5.78 -15.73 -0.64
CA VAL A 249 6.68 -15.38 0.46
C VAL A 249 8.01 -16.11 0.22
N PRO A 250 9.13 -15.39 0.14
CA PRO A 250 10.46 -15.99 0.06
C PRO A 250 10.70 -16.97 1.21
N LYS A 251 11.13 -18.20 0.91
CA LYS A 251 11.25 -19.28 1.92
C LYS A 251 12.65 -19.41 2.53
N SER A 252 13.59 -18.52 2.17
CA SER A 252 15.00 -18.64 2.53
C SER A 252 15.67 -17.28 2.69
N ILE A 253 16.69 -17.19 3.56
CA ILE A 253 17.55 -16.00 3.71
C ILE A 253 18.34 -15.67 2.42
N ILE A 254 18.42 -16.61 1.49
CA ILE A 254 19.10 -16.47 0.19
C ILE A 254 18.12 -15.95 -0.87
N ASP A 255 16.81 -16.08 -0.62
CA ASP A 255 15.74 -15.56 -1.46
C ASP A 255 15.43 -14.13 -1.02
N ILE A 256 16.27 -13.20 -1.49
CA ILE A 256 16.29 -11.79 -1.10
C ILE A 256 15.17 -10.93 -1.74
N GLY A 257 14.15 -11.57 -2.34
CA GLY A 257 13.01 -10.87 -2.93
C GLY A 257 12.06 -10.32 -1.87
N MET A 258 11.42 -9.17 -2.13
CA MET A 258 10.22 -8.81 -1.36
C MET A 258 9.07 -9.73 -1.74
N SER A 259 8.16 -10.00 -0.80
CA SER A 259 6.91 -10.71 -1.10
C SER A 259 6.15 -9.97 -2.20
N TYR A 260 5.55 -10.73 -3.11
CA TYR A 260 4.78 -10.18 -4.21
C TYR A 260 3.55 -11.01 -4.49
N ASP A 261 2.62 -10.40 -5.22
CA ASP A 261 1.30 -10.95 -5.47
C ASP A 261 1.31 -11.82 -6.72
N LYS A 262 0.69 -13.00 -6.62
CA LYS A 262 0.52 -13.94 -7.73
C LYS A 262 -0.90 -14.47 -7.76
N ILE A 263 -1.32 -15.00 -8.90
CA ILE A 263 -2.61 -15.67 -9.03
C ILE A 263 -2.60 -16.95 -8.19
N LEU A 264 -3.67 -17.15 -7.40
CA LEU A 264 -3.96 -18.42 -6.75
C LEU A 264 -4.59 -19.37 -7.78
N LYS A 265 -3.78 -20.26 -8.36
CA LYS A 265 -4.27 -21.24 -9.34
C LYS A 265 -5.35 -22.13 -8.73
N GLY A 266 -6.46 -22.32 -9.46
CA GLY A 266 -7.61 -23.09 -8.99
C GLY A 266 -8.59 -22.31 -8.13
N ALA A 267 -8.41 -20.99 -7.97
CA ALA A 267 -9.34 -20.14 -7.25
C ALA A 267 -10.11 -19.20 -8.19
N ASN A 268 -11.43 -19.05 -7.97
CA ASN A 268 -12.29 -18.15 -8.73
C ASN A 268 -13.45 -17.60 -7.89
N LEU A 269 -13.96 -16.44 -8.31
CA LEU A 269 -15.20 -15.89 -7.80
C LEU A 269 -16.37 -16.22 -8.73
N LYS A 270 -17.50 -16.59 -8.13
CA LYS A 270 -18.80 -16.66 -8.80
C LYS A 270 -19.76 -15.68 -8.14
N PHE A 271 -20.52 -15.00 -8.97
CA PHE A 271 -21.59 -14.09 -8.54
C PHE A 271 -22.94 -14.76 -8.80
N ASN A 272 -23.90 -14.58 -7.89
CA ASN A 272 -25.26 -15.07 -8.08
C ASN A 272 -25.97 -14.36 -9.25
N GLU A 273 -25.59 -13.12 -9.54
CA GLU A 273 -26.10 -12.29 -10.64
C GLU A 273 -24.92 -11.62 -11.37
N LYS A 274 -25.00 -11.42 -12.69
CA LYS A 274 -23.96 -10.69 -13.46
C LYS A 274 -24.13 -9.17 -13.38
N GLU A 275 -25.34 -8.74 -13.06
CA GLU A 275 -25.74 -7.34 -13.00
C GLU A 275 -26.71 -7.17 -11.83
N VAL A 276 -26.64 -6.02 -11.18
CA VAL A 276 -27.51 -5.66 -10.08
C VAL A 276 -28.04 -4.24 -10.26
N THR A 277 -29.36 -4.08 -10.17
CA THR A 277 -30.01 -2.77 -10.14
C THR A 277 -30.50 -2.48 -8.73
N VAL A 278 -30.03 -1.38 -8.16
CA VAL A 278 -30.33 -0.95 -6.79
C VAL A 278 -31.35 0.19 -6.87
N PRO A 279 -32.59 0.01 -6.39
CA PRO A 279 -33.62 1.04 -6.47
C PRO A 279 -33.21 2.30 -5.68
N ALA A 280 -33.72 3.45 -6.10
CA ALA A 280 -33.57 4.71 -5.36
C ALA A 280 -34.00 4.53 -3.90
N LYS A 281 -33.23 5.08 -2.96
CA LYS A 281 -33.47 4.95 -1.50
C LYS A 281 -33.65 3.51 -1.00
N GLY A 282 -33.17 2.52 -1.75
CA GLY A 282 -33.33 1.11 -1.43
C GLY A 282 -32.01 0.35 -1.44
N SER A 283 -32.11 -0.96 -1.27
CA SER A 283 -30.95 -1.83 -1.16
C SER A 283 -31.12 -3.10 -1.98
N LYS A 284 -30.01 -3.68 -2.43
CA LYS A 284 -29.99 -4.99 -3.08
C LYS A 284 -28.76 -5.77 -2.62
N LYS A 285 -28.98 -7.04 -2.31
CA LYS A 285 -27.94 -7.97 -1.88
C LYS A 285 -27.42 -8.76 -3.07
N VAL A 286 -26.10 -8.90 -3.13
CA VAL A 286 -25.36 -9.77 -4.03
C VAL A 286 -24.65 -10.82 -3.18
N THR A 287 -24.69 -12.07 -3.62
CA THR A 287 -23.98 -13.17 -2.97
C THR A 287 -22.81 -13.59 -3.84
N VAL A 288 -21.63 -13.66 -3.23
CA VAL A 288 -20.36 -14.01 -3.87
C VAL A 288 -19.88 -15.34 -3.31
N THR A 289 -19.52 -16.27 -4.19
CA THR A 289 -18.91 -17.55 -3.82
C THR A 289 -17.46 -17.57 -4.28
N LEU A 290 -16.54 -17.65 -3.33
CA LEU A 290 -15.14 -17.97 -3.55
C LEU A 290 -14.98 -19.49 -3.56
N ASN A 291 -14.61 -20.02 -4.73
CA ASN A 291 -14.29 -21.43 -4.92
C ASN A 291 -12.77 -21.58 -5.05
N ILE A 292 -12.19 -22.50 -4.31
CA ILE A 292 -10.76 -22.82 -4.32
C ILE A 292 -10.62 -24.34 -4.43
N ASP A 293 -9.96 -24.80 -5.49
CA ASP A 293 -9.71 -26.22 -5.71
C ASP A 293 -8.88 -26.84 -4.56
N ASP A 294 -9.13 -28.12 -4.27
CA ASP A 294 -8.39 -28.86 -3.24
C ASP A 294 -6.87 -28.89 -3.46
N ASN A 295 -6.44 -28.80 -4.72
CA ASN A 295 -5.04 -28.82 -5.15
C ASN A 295 -4.39 -27.43 -5.13
N ALA A 296 -5.15 -26.36 -4.83
CA ALA A 296 -4.60 -25.02 -4.69
C ALA A 296 -3.64 -24.93 -3.48
N GLU A 297 -2.78 -23.92 -3.47
CA GLU A 297 -1.80 -23.71 -2.40
C GLU A 297 -2.52 -23.42 -1.07
N LYS A 298 -2.47 -24.38 -0.15
CA LYS A 298 -3.01 -24.27 1.22
C LYS A 298 -2.06 -23.50 2.13
N GLU A 299 -2.61 -23.07 3.26
CA GLU A 299 -1.92 -22.26 4.28
C GLU A 299 -1.36 -20.97 3.66
N ASN A 300 -2.22 -20.29 2.89
CA ASN A 300 -1.88 -19.03 2.24
C ASN A 300 -3.14 -18.16 2.06
N TYR A 301 -2.95 -16.89 1.72
CA TYR A 301 -4.04 -15.96 1.50
C TYR A 301 -4.80 -16.28 0.20
N ALA A 302 -6.12 -16.06 0.23
CA ALA A 302 -6.95 -15.97 -0.96
C ALA A 302 -7.72 -14.64 -0.91
N GLU A 303 -7.37 -13.73 -1.81
CA GLU A 303 -7.77 -12.33 -1.72
C GLU A 303 -7.95 -11.71 -3.10
N GLY A 304 -8.49 -10.49 -3.13
CA GLY A 304 -8.66 -9.78 -4.39
C GLY A 304 -9.71 -8.68 -4.28
N TYR A 305 -10.33 -8.36 -5.41
CA TYR A 305 -11.27 -7.27 -5.53
C TYR A 305 -12.54 -7.71 -6.23
N ILE A 306 -13.66 -7.13 -5.83
CA ILE A 306 -14.93 -7.19 -6.54
C ILE A 306 -15.20 -5.77 -7.02
N LYS A 307 -15.45 -5.61 -8.32
CA LYS A 307 -15.79 -4.32 -8.92
C LYS A 307 -17.23 -4.33 -9.39
N PHE A 308 -18.00 -3.38 -8.88
CA PHE A 308 -19.33 -3.04 -9.35
C PHE A 308 -19.17 -1.88 -10.33
N LYS A 309 -19.06 -2.21 -11.62
CA LYS A 309 -18.90 -1.21 -12.68
C LYS A 309 -20.25 -0.55 -12.96
N ASN A 310 -20.39 0.73 -12.64
CA ASN A 310 -21.62 1.48 -12.92
C ASN A 310 -21.84 1.59 -14.44
N LYS A 311 -23.10 1.50 -14.88
CA LYS A 311 -23.49 1.61 -16.29
C LYS A 311 -23.94 3.01 -16.72
N GLY A 312 -24.14 3.92 -15.77
CA GLY A 312 -24.47 5.32 -15.97
C GLY A 312 -23.26 6.24 -15.73
N GLU A 313 -23.53 7.40 -15.14
CA GLU A 313 -22.54 8.46 -14.88
C GLU A 313 -22.01 8.47 -13.43
N ASP A 314 -22.66 7.72 -12.54
CA ASP A 314 -22.26 7.61 -11.13
C ASP A 314 -21.01 6.74 -10.98
N PRO A 315 -20.23 6.91 -9.88
CA PRO A 315 -19.00 6.15 -9.68
C PRO A 315 -19.20 4.64 -9.64
N SER A 316 -18.21 3.91 -10.19
CA SER A 316 -18.07 2.48 -9.95
C SER A 316 -17.59 2.21 -8.53
N LEU A 317 -17.98 1.06 -7.97
CA LEU A 317 -17.60 0.65 -6.61
C LEU A 317 -16.59 -0.50 -6.65
N VAL A 318 -15.73 -0.54 -5.65
CA VAL A 318 -14.75 -1.58 -5.39
C VAL A 318 -14.95 -2.08 -3.96
N VAL A 319 -14.88 -3.39 -3.80
CA VAL A 319 -14.89 -4.05 -2.49
C VAL A 319 -13.72 -5.03 -2.46
N PRO A 320 -12.66 -4.77 -1.68
CA PRO A 320 -11.60 -5.73 -1.49
C PRO A 320 -12.08 -6.86 -0.56
N PHE A 321 -11.65 -8.08 -0.83
CA PHE A 321 -11.86 -9.23 0.06
C PHE A 321 -10.52 -9.89 0.39
N MET A 322 -10.45 -10.46 1.58
CA MET A 322 -9.27 -11.16 2.07
C MET A 322 -9.69 -12.35 2.93
N SER A 323 -8.98 -13.45 2.77
CA SER A 323 -9.18 -14.69 3.51
C SER A 323 -7.86 -15.45 3.63
N TYR A 324 -7.84 -16.46 4.50
CA TYR A 324 -6.74 -17.41 4.66
C TYR A 324 -7.24 -18.82 4.34
N TYR A 325 -6.78 -19.42 3.24
CA TYR A 325 -7.17 -20.77 2.84
C TYR A 325 -6.34 -21.79 3.61
N GLY A 326 -6.89 -22.30 4.72
CA GLY A 326 -6.19 -23.17 5.65
C GLY A 326 -6.49 -22.82 7.10
N SER A 327 -5.55 -23.13 7.99
CA SER A 327 -5.63 -22.72 9.39
C SER A 327 -4.49 -21.78 9.74
N TRP A 328 -4.86 -20.53 10.00
CA TRP A 328 -4.00 -19.46 10.47
C TRP A 328 -3.21 -19.85 11.73
N SER A 329 -3.81 -20.67 12.59
CA SER A 329 -3.18 -21.13 13.82
C SER A 329 -2.00 -22.12 13.62
N LYS A 330 -1.83 -22.68 12.42
CA LYS A 330 -0.72 -23.60 12.12
C LYS A 330 0.58 -22.90 11.77
N GLU A 331 0.54 -21.59 11.52
CA GLU A 331 1.74 -20.84 11.23
C GLU A 331 2.73 -20.91 12.39
N LYS A 332 4.02 -21.11 12.06
CA LYS A 332 5.05 -21.26 13.09
C LYS A 332 5.31 -19.89 13.76
N ILE A 333 4.78 -19.72 14.96
CA ILE A 333 4.97 -18.52 15.78
C ILE A 333 6.46 -18.33 16.16
N VAL A 334 7.18 -19.43 16.35
CA VAL A 334 8.60 -19.43 16.68
C VAL A 334 9.38 -20.07 15.54
N VAL A 335 10.30 -19.30 14.96
CA VAL A 335 11.28 -19.85 14.02
C VAL A 335 12.16 -20.82 14.79
N GLN A 336 12.13 -22.09 14.42
CA GLN A 336 13.00 -23.09 15.01
C GLN A 336 14.44 -22.79 14.58
N TRP A 337 15.22 -22.18 15.47
CA TRP A 337 16.61 -21.83 15.19
C TRP A 337 17.42 -23.12 15.00
N PHE A 338 17.94 -23.34 13.79
CA PHE A 338 18.81 -24.47 13.52
C PHE A 338 20.13 -24.29 14.29
N GLY A 339 20.32 -25.09 15.35
CA GLY A 339 21.62 -25.20 15.99
C GLY A 339 21.61 -25.94 17.32
N LYS A 340 21.64 -27.28 17.30
CA LYS A 340 22.32 -28.01 18.37
C LYS A 340 23.82 -27.72 18.27
N ARG A 341 24.27 -26.56 18.73
CA ARG A 341 25.70 -26.37 19.02
C ARG A 341 25.96 -27.03 20.37
N LYS A 342 26.69 -28.15 20.38
CA LYS A 342 27.34 -28.62 21.60
C LYS A 342 28.30 -27.52 22.03
N VAL A 343 28.00 -26.88 23.16
CA VAL A 343 28.95 -26.01 23.84
C VAL A 343 29.88 -26.94 24.60
N THR A 344 31.08 -27.17 24.06
CA THR A 344 32.17 -27.76 24.84
C THR A 344 32.75 -26.65 25.70
N ILE A 345 32.44 -26.68 27.00
CA ILE A 345 33.10 -25.81 27.97
C ILE A 345 34.47 -26.42 28.26
N MET A 346 35.55 -25.82 27.74
CA MET A 346 36.90 -26.08 28.23
C MET A 346 37.18 -25.13 29.39
N LEU A 347 37.27 -25.67 30.61
CA LEU A 347 37.81 -24.96 31.76
C LEU A 347 39.32 -25.15 31.78
N SER A 348 40.09 -24.11 31.41
CA SER A 348 41.53 -24.08 31.68
C SER A 348 41.76 -23.53 33.09
N HIS A 349 42.21 -24.37 34.02
CA HIS A 349 42.82 -23.91 35.26
C HIS A 349 44.30 -23.61 35.00
N HIS A 350 44.66 -22.34 34.93
CA HIS A 350 45.99 -21.86 35.27
C HIS A 350 45.88 -20.39 35.71
N MET A 351 45.99 -20.17 37.02
CA MET A 351 46.42 -18.87 37.55
C MET A 351 47.92 -18.97 37.88
N PRO A 352 48.70 -17.92 37.61
CA PRO A 352 50.13 -17.89 37.88
C PRO A 352 50.42 -17.64 39.36
N GLN A 353 51.49 -18.25 39.86
CA GLN A 353 52.36 -17.65 40.89
C GLN A 353 53.74 -17.47 40.28
#